data_AF-A0A9D6FMY8-F1
#
_entry.id   AF-A0A9D6FMY8-F1
#
_cell.length_a   1.000
_cell.length_b   1.000
_cell.length_c   1.000
_cell.angle_alpha   90.00
_cell.angle_beta   90.00
_cell.angle_gamma   90.00
#
_symmetry.space_group_name_H-M   'P 1'
#
loop_
_entity.id
_entity.type
_entity.pdbx_description
1 polymer ?
#
loop_
_entity_poly.entity_id
_entity_poly.type
_entity_poly.pdbx_seq_one_letter_code
_entity_poly.pdbx_strand_id
1 'polypeptide(L)'
;MIVEWVSGAPAVLERPWWMPYPSTLVAGGVLFVLLLGFYLLDSWPLSRITPPLGVGAFDEYVGTMETPRGMYFVRKDSEEVLMADGEIYPWVLPSGPPVCVFDREGPMVDWTSDSGSKSPRSIETPPVVHSGFAASLGADSRRTTMCFRHRRSSSS
;
A
#
# COMPACT_ATOMS: atom_id res chain seq x y z
N MET A 1 -16.41 -70.11 -52.60
CA MET A 1 -17.18 -69.49 -51.50
C MET A 1 -16.63 -68.08 -51.34
N ILE A 2 -17.36 -67.08 -51.80
CA ILE A 2 -16.92 -65.67 -51.80
C ILE A 2 -17.59 -65.02 -50.59
N VAL A 3 -16.76 -64.54 -49.65
CA VAL A 3 -17.22 -63.85 -48.45
C VAL A 3 -17.33 -62.37 -48.81
N GLU A 4 -18.57 -61.89 -49.00
CA GLU A 4 -18.86 -60.48 -49.24
C GLU A 4 -18.60 -59.69 -47.95
N TRP A 5 -17.59 -58.82 -47.98
CA TRP A 5 -17.28 -57.91 -46.89
C TRP A 5 -18.22 -56.71 -47.01
N VAL A 6 -19.35 -56.77 -46.31
CA VAL A 6 -20.29 -55.64 -46.22
C VAL A 6 -19.63 -54.53 -45.41
N SER A 7 -19.21 -53.49 -46.12
CA SER A 7 -18.67 -52.25 -45.56
C SER A 7 -19.75 -51.55 -44.74
N GLY A 8 -19.80 -51.86 -43.44
CA GLY A 8 -20.63 -51.14 -42.48
C GLY A 8 -20.18 -49.68 -42.42
N ALA A 9 -20.99 -48.79 -43.00
CA ALA A 9 -20.80 -47.35 -42.85
C ALA A 9 -20.76 -47.04 -41.34
N PRO A 10 -19.75 -46.30 -40.84
CA PRO A 10 -19.69 -45.96 -39.43
C PRO A 10 -20.95 -45.16 -39.09
N ALA A 11 -21.70 -45.62 -38.09
CA ALA A 11 -22.83 -44.90 -37.56
C ALA A 11 -22.33 -43.51 -37.12
N VAL A 12 -22.63 -42.50 -37.92
CA VAL A 12 -22.37 -41.10 -37.58
C VAL A 12 -23.33 -40.78 -36.45
N LEU A 13 -22.84 -40.88 -35.21
CA LEU A 13 -23.55 -40.43 -34.04
C LEU A 13 -23.71 -38.91 -34.15
N GLU A 14 -24.83 -38.49 -34.73
CA GLU A 14 -25.20 -37.09 -34.78
C GLU A 14 -25.29 -36.57 -33.35
N ARG A 15 -24.42 -35.61 -33.04
CA ARG A 15 -24.39 -35.01 -31.72
C ARG A 15 -25.70 -34.21 -31.54
N PRO A 16 -26.45 -34.42 -30.45
CA PRO A 16 -27.67 -33.67 -30.23
C PRO A 16 -27.36 -32.17 -30.22
N TRP A 17 -28.09 -31.39 -31.02
CA TRP A 17 -27.91 -29.95 -31.18
C TRP A 17 -28.03 -29.14 -29.88
N TRP A 18 -28.63 -29.72 -28.84
CA TRP A 18 -28.77 -29.12 -27.51
C TRP A 18 -27.57 -29.35 -26.59
N MET A 19 -26.63 -30.23 -26.96
CA MET A 19 -25.40 -30.42 -26.18
C MET A 19 -24.36 -29.37 -26.60
N PRO A 20 -23.93 -28.48 -25.69
CA PRO A 20 -22.83 -27.57 -25.98
C PRO A 20 -21.56 -28.36 -26.28
N TYR A 21 -20.76 -27.88 -27.24
CA TYR A 21 -19.46 -28.47 -27.49
C TYR A 21 -18.58 -28.28 -26.24
N PRO A 22 -17.74 -29.27 -25.87
CA PRO A 22 -16.88 -29.14 -24.69
C PRO A 22 -15.96 -27.92 -24.79
N SER A 23 -15.62 -27.47 -26.01
CA SER A 23 -14.88 -26.23 -26.25
C SER A 23 -15.61 -24.96 -25.78
N THR A 24 -16.94 -24.91 -25.84
CA THR A 24 -17.69 -23.71 -25.41
C THR A 24 -17.72 -23.59 -23.89
N LEU A 25 -17.78 -24.72 -23.17
CA LEU A 25 -17.70 -24.72 -21.70
C LEU A 25 -16.32 -24.29 -21.21
N VAL A 26 -15.25 -24.77 -21.86
CA VAL A 26 -13.87 -24.36 -21.52
C VAL A 26 -13.67 -22.87 -21.78
N ALA A 27 -14.10 -22.37 -22.96
CA ALA A 27 -13.98 -20.96 -23.29
C ALA A 27 -14.75 -20.06 -22.31
N GLY A 28 -15.97 -20.45 -21.93
CA GLY A 28 -16.77 -19.74 -20.93
C GLY A 28 -16.11 -19.70 -19.55
N GLY A 29 -15.54 -20.82 -19.11
CA GLY A 29 -14.82 -20.90 -17.84
C GLY A 29 -13.58 -20.01 -17.80
N VAL A 30 -12.76 -20.03 -18.86
CA VAL A 30 -11.57 -19.16 -18.96
C VAL A 30 -11.97 -17.68 -18.94
N LEU A 31 -12.98 -17.30 -19.73
CA LEU A 31 -13.47 -15.93 -19.76
C LEU A 31 -13.98 -15.49 -18.38
N PHE A 32 -14.73 -16.36 -17.69
CA PHE A 32 -15.22 -16.08 -16.34
C PHE A 32 -14.09 -15.84 -15.34
N VAL A 33 -13.06 -16.70 -15.35
CA VAL A 33 -11.90 -16.54 -14.46
C VAL A 33 -11.14 -15.24 -14.75
N LEU A 34 -10.99 -14.87 -16.02
CA LEU A 34 -10.33 -13.61 -16.40
C LEU A 34 -11.14 -12.38 -15.95
N LEU A 35 -12.46 -12.39 -16.15
CA LEU A 35 -13.34 -11.31 -15.71
C LEU A 35 -13.37 -11.22 -14.19
N LEU A 36 -13.39 -12.34 -13.48
CA LEU A 36 -13.32 -12.37 -12.02
C LEU A 36 -11.97 -11.85 -11.52
N GLY A 37 -10.86 -12.25 -12.15
CA GLY A 37 -9.53 -11.75 -11.82
C GLY A 37 -9.40 -10.24 -12.05
N PHE A 38 -9.91 -9.75 -13.18
CA PHE A 38 -9.95 -8.31 -13.46
C PHE A 38 -10.82 -7.56 -12.47
N TYR A 39 -12.02 -8.07 -12.16
CA TYR A 39 -12.90 -7.49 -11.16
C TYR A 39 -12.22 -7.43 -9.79
N LEU A 40 -11.56 -8.51 -9.35
CA LEU A 40 -10.85 -8.53 -8.07
C LEU A 40 -9.63 -7.60 -8.04
N LEU A 41 -8.96 -7.39 -9.17
CA LEU A 41 -7.85 -6.44 -9.28
C LEU A 41 -8.33 -4.99 -9.28
N ASP A 42 -9.46 -4.70 -9.95
CA ASP A 42 -10.07 -3.36 -10.00
C ASP A 42 -10.81 -3.02 -8.69
N SER A 43 -11.42 -4.03 -8.06
CA SER A 43 -12.05 -3.95 -6.74
C SER A 43 -11.08 -4.14 -5.60
N TRP A 44 -9.79 -4.35 -5.88
CA TRP A 44 -8.75 -3.90 -4.98
C TRP A 44 -8.65 -2.41 -5.29
N PRO A 45 -9.39 -1.53 -4.58
CA PRO A 45 -8.91 -0.18 -4.53
C PRO A 45 -7.43 -0.33 -4.16
N LEU A 46 -6.57 0.50 -4.74
CA LEU A 46 -5.49 1.04 -3.93
C LEU A 46 -6.19 1.74 -2.77
N SER A 47 -6.71 0.94 -1.83
CA SER A 47 -7.13 1.33 -0.54
C SER A 47 -5.86 1.96 -0.04
N ARG A 48 -5.80 3.27 -0.16
CA ARG A 48 -5.57 4.11 1.01
C ARG A 48 -6.18 3.31 2.13
N ILE A 49 -5.33 2.51 2.77
CA ILE A 49 -5.74 1.64 3.85
C ILE A 49 -6.47 2.59 4.82
N THR A 50 -7.37 2.10 5.64
CA THR A 50 -7.92 2.98 6.67
C THR A 50 -6.76 3.56 7.48
N PRO A 51 -6.63 4.90 7.60
CA PRO A 51 -5.53 5.51 8.34
C PRO A 51 -5.33 4.82 9.68
N PRO A 52 -4.10 4.79 10.21
CA PRO A 52 -3.84 4.16 11.49
C PRO A 52 -4.86 4.65 12.52
N LEU A 53 -5.54 3.71 13.18
CA LEU A 53 -6.65 4.05 14.07
C LEU A 53 -6.16 5.05 15.14
N GLY A 54 -6.87 6.18 15.25
CA GLY A 54 -6.51 7.23 16.21
C GLY A 54 -5.41 8.19 15.75
N VAL A 55 -5.07 8.22 14.45
CA VAL A 55 -4.19 9.24 13.87
C VAL A 55 -4.98 10.09 12.87
N GLY A 56 -5.58 11.17 13.35
CA GLY A 56 -6.19 12.22 12.54
C GLY A 56 -5.34 13.49 12.47
N ALA A 57 -4.49 13.72 13.47
CA ALA A 57 -3.63 14.90 13.57
C ALA A 57 -2.21 14.55 14.04
N PHE A 58 -1.28 15.48 13.88
CA PHE A 58 0.13 15.26 14.20
C PHE A 58 0.40 15.03 15.69
N ASP A 59 -0.34 15.69 16.57
CA ASP A 59 -0.27 15.48 18.02
C ASP A 59 -0.73 14.07 18.40
N GLU A 60 -1.81 13.58 17.79
CA GLU A 60 -2.27 12.20 17.94
C GLU A 60 -1.26 11.19 17.38
N TYR A 61 -0.60 11.51 16.26
CA TYR A 61 0.49 10.71 15.70
C TYR A 61 1.64 10.54 16.70
N VAL A 62 2.12 11.63 17.29
CA VAL A 62 3.23 11.60 18.28
C VAL A 62 2.83 10.86 19.55
N GLY A 63 1.55 10.90 19.94
CA GLY A 63 1.04 10.18 21.10
C GLY A 63 0.80 8.68 20.87
N THR A 64 0.49 8.28 19.64
CA THR A 64 0.07 6.91 19.29
C THR A 64 1.21 6.08 18.72
N MET A 65 2.09 6.70 17.93
CA MET A 65 3.16 6.00 17.23
C MET A 65 4.47 6.03 18.01
N GLU A 66 5.30 5.00 17.78
CA GLU A 66 6.70 5.05 18.20
C GLU A 66 7.42 6.20 17.46
N THR A 67 8.40 6.82 18.11
CA THR A 67 9.09 8.01 17.61
C THR A 67 9.46 7.86 16.12
N PRO A 68 9.03 8.78 15.23
CA PRO A 68 9.32 8.67 13.81
C PRO A 68 10.84 8.60 13.58
N ARG A 69 11.24 7.79 12.61
CA ARG A 69 12.65 7.65 12.18
C ARG A 69 13.16 8.95 11.59
N GLY A 70 12.28 9.70 10.93
CA GLY A 70 12.55 10.97 10.30
C GLY A 70 11.29 11.80 10.14
N MET A 71 11.50 13.09 10.00
CA MET A 71 10.46 14.06 9.68
C MET A 71 11.03 15.00 8.63
N TYR A 72 10.28 15.17 7.55
CA TYR A 72 10.73 15.90 6.37
C TYR A 72 9.64 16.87 5.94
N PHE A 73 10.02 18.11 5.67
CA PHE A 73 9.13 19.06 5.00
C PHE A 73 9.28 18.89 3.49
N VAL A 74 8.17 18.63 2.81
CA VAL A 74 8.12 18.47 1.36
C VAL A 74 7.22 19.54 0.80
N ARG A 75 7.74 20.28 -0.18
CA ARG A 75 6.95 21.29 -0.90
C ARG A 75 6.44 20.70 -2.20
N LYS A 76 5.12 20.68 -2.38
CA LYS A 76 4.45 20.19 -3.59
C LYS A 76 3.40 21.21 -4.03
N ASP A 77 3.46 21.66 -5.28
CA ASP A 77 2.45 22.57 -5.86
C ASP A 77 2.21 23.87 -5.06
N SER A 78 3.26 24.40 -4.42
CA SER A 78 3.24 25.55 -3.50
C SER A 78 2.73 25.29 -2.09
N GLU A 79 2.20 24.11 -1.81
CA GLU A 79 1.86 23.65 -0.46
C GLU A 79 3.08 23.01 0.21
N GLU A 80 3.25 23.26 1.51
CA GLU A 80 4.30 22.67 2.32
C GLU A 80 3.65 21.66 3.28
N VAL A 81 4.03 20.39 3.15
CA VAL A 81 3.50 19.30 3.96
C VAL A 81 4.60 18.68 4.82
N LEU A 82 4.22 18.21 6.01
CA LEU A 82 5.09 17.45 6.90
C LEU A 82 4.91 15.96 6.63
N MET A 83 5.97 15.29 6.21
CA MET A 83 6.01 13.85 6.07
C MET A 83 6.73 13.23 7.28
N ALA A 84 6.11 12.24 7.91
CA ALA A 84 6.71 11.46 9.00
C ALA A 84 6.81 9.99 8.60
N ASP A 85 8.01 9.42 8.67
CA ASP A 85 8.26 7.98 8.48
C ASP A 85 8.45 7.31 9.84
N GLY A 86 7.70 6.25 10.12
CA GLY A 86 7.73 5.56 11.41
C GLY A 86 7.44 4.08 11.27
N GLU A 87 7.90 3.28 12.23
CA GLU A 87 7.50 1.88 12.32
C GLU A 87 6.16 1.79 13.04
N ILE A 88 5.09 1.47 12.31
CA ILE A 88 3.76 1.33 12.94
C ILE A 88 3.57 -0.08 13.53
N TYR A 89 4.26 -1.10 13.00
CA TYR A 89 4.18 -2.47 13.52
C TYR A 89 5.49 -3.25 13.38
N PRO A 90 5.82 -4.15 14.34
CA PRO A 90 7.00 -5.02 14.27
C PRO A 90 6.92 -6.06 13.14
N TRP A 91 5.74 -6.27 12.56
CA TRP A 91 5.50 -7.15 11.42
C TRP A 91 5.65 -6.34 10.14
N VAL A 92 6.88 -5.93 9.86
CA VAL A 92 7.27 -5.13 8.70
C VAL A 92 6.83 -5.86 7.43
N LEU A 93 5.82 -5.30 6.74
CA LEU A 93 5.56 -5.67 5.37
C LEU A 93 6.84 -5.42 4.57
N PRO A 94 7.22 -6.29 3.62
CA PRO A 94 8.51 -6.25 2.94
C PRO A 94 8.77 -4.97 2.12
N SER A 95 7.80 -4.06 2.07
CA SER A 95 7.76 -2.91 1.18
C SER A 95 8.07 -1.55 1.84
N GLY A 96 8.28 -1.50 3.16
CA GLY A 96 8.87 -0.34 3.85
C GLY A 96 8.01 0.19 5.00
N PRO A 97 8.50 1.21 5.73
CA PRO A 97 7.71 1.84 6.77
C PRO A 97 6.56 2.65 6.16
N PRO A 98 5.43 2.76 6.87
CA PRO A 98 4.35 3.67 6.52
C PRO A 98 4.78 5.14 6.62
N VAL A 99 4.16 5.98 5.79
CA VAL A 99 4.39 7.42 5.73
C VAL A 99 3.07 8.13 5.95
N CYS A 100 3.03 9.04 6.92
CA CYS A 100 1.89 9.92 7.15
C CYS A 100 2.24 11.32 6.66
N VAL A 101 1.30 11.99 6.01
CA VAL A 101 1.44 13.34 5.46
C VAL A 101 0.47 14.26 6.18
N PHE A 102 1.02 15.28 6.84
CA PHE A 102 0.27 16.27 7.59
C PHE A 102 0.35 17.61 6.88
N ASP A 103 -0.76 18.35 6.88
CA ASP A 103 -0.76 19.75 6.47
C ASP A 103 -0.09 20.62 7.56
N ARG A 104 0.23 21.86 7.18
CA ARG A 104 0.76 22.91 8.06
C ARG A 104 -0.10 23.15 9.30
N GLU A 105 -1.41 22.96 9.19
CA GLU A 105 -2.36 23.13 10.30
C GLU A 105 -2.34 21.95 11.29
N GLY A 106 -1.63 20.86 10.96
CA GLY A 106 -1.57 19.63 11.75
C GLY A 106 -2.51 18.48 11.38
N PRO A 107 -3.61 18.62 10.59
CA PRO A 107 -4.42 17.47 10.22
C PRO A 107 -3.70 16.59 9.19
N MET A 108 -3.95 15.29 9.24
CA MET A 108 -3.43 14.35 8.26
C MET A 108 -4.22 14.46 6.95
N VAL A 109 -3.51 14.74 5.86
CA VAL A 109 -4.10 14.91 4.52
C VAL A 109 -3.94 13.68 3.64
N ASP A 110 -2.89 12.90 3.88
CA ASP A 110 -2.63 11.68 3.14
C ASP A 110 -1.81 10.70 3.98
N TRP A 111 -1.84 9.44 3.59
CA TRP A 111 -1.00 8.43 4.21
C TRP A 111 -0.81 7.22 3.28
N THR A 112 0.30 6.52 3.46
CA THR A 112 0.56 5.24 2.82
C THR A 112 1.09 4.25 3.83
N SER A 113 0.63 3.00 3.76
CA SER A 113 1.20 1.91 4.56
C SER A 113 2.58 1.49 4.07
N ASP A 114 2.92 1.90 2.85
CA ASP A 114 4.00 1.36 2.06
C ASP A 114 4.71 2.51 1.35
N SER A 115 5.94 2.81 1.80
CA SER A 115 6.78 3.80 1.14
C SER A 115 7.55 3.25 -0.07
N GLY A 116 7.38 1.97 -0.42
CA GLY A 116 8.10 1.27 -1.49
C GLY A 116 9.62 1.19 -1.26
N SER A 117 10.07 1.45 -0.03
CA SER A 117 11.46 1.71 0.29
C SER A 117 12.17 0.43 0.74
N LYS A 118 12.97 -0.12 -0.17
CA LYS A 118 14.26 -0.69 0.24
C LYS A 118 15.01 0.44 0.94
N SER A 119 15.04 0.41 2.29
CA SER A 119 15.93 1.17 3.19
C SER A 119 16.65 2.39 2.58
N PRO A 120 16.42 3.63 3.07
CA PRO A 120 16.94 4.87 2.48
C PRO A 120 18.43 5.12 2.76
N ARG A 121 19.30 4.10 2.66
CA ARG A 121 20.75 4.34 2.64
C ARG A 121 21.25 4.90 1.30
N SER A 122 20.42 5.02 0.26
CA SER A 122 20.89 5.38 -1.09
C SER A 122 20.04 6.40 -1.86
N ILE A 123 19.00 6.98 -1.26
CA ILE A 123 18.41 8.18 -1.87
C ILE A 123 19.30 9.32 -1.39
N GLU A 124 20.16 9.80 -2.29
CA GLU A 124 20.84 11.08 -2.14
C GLU A 124 19.78 12.12 -1.82
N THR A 125 19.69 12.48 -0.54
CA THR A 125 18.78 13.51 -0.06
C THR A 125 19.11 14.78 -0.85
N PRO A 126 18.18 15.36 -1.63
CA PRO A 126 18.38 16.72 -2.11
C PRO A 126 18.63 17.61 -0.88
N PRO A 127 19.49 18.63 -0.99
CA PRO A 127 19.87 19.44 0.16
C PRO A 127 18.61 20.00 0.81
N VAL A 128 18.44 19.69 2.10
CA VAL A 128 17.36 20.22 2.93
C VAL A 128 17.41 21.74 2.84
N VAL A 129 16.45 22.34 2.14
CA VAL A 129 16.28 23.79 2.09
C VAL A 129 15.67 24.21 3.44
N HIS A 130 16.52 24.34 4.45
CA HIS A 130 16.17 25.04 5.67
C HIS A 130 16.07 26.53 5.37
N SER A 131 14.88 27.02 5.06
CA SER A 131 14.60 28.45 5.18
C SER A 131 13.14 28.69 5.53
N GLY A 132 12.83 28.65 6.83
CA GLY A 132 11.80 29.55 7.35
C GLY A 132 10.79 29.02 8.38
N PHE A 133 10.59 27.71 8.54
CA PHE A 133 9.41 27.26 9.32
C PHE A 133 9.61 27.13 10.83
N ALA A 134 10.85 26.95 11.31
CA ALA A 134 11.14 26.92 12.75
C ALA A 134 10.77 28.23 13.49
N ALA A 135 10.44 29.30 12.75
CA ALA A 135 9.99 30.57 13.33
C ALA A 135 8.50 30.60 13.72
N SER A 136 7.64 29.71 13.17
CA SER A 136 6.18 29.77 13.44
C SER A 136 5.66 28.76 14.46
N LEU A 137 6.41 27.69 14.77
CA LEU A 137 6.07 26.70 15.80
C LEU A 137 6.46 27.12 17.24
N GLY A 138 6.62 28.43 17.48
CA GLY A 138 6.92 28.96 18.80
C GLY A 138 8.34 29.46 18.91
N ALA A 139 8.54 30.71 18.49
CA ALA A 139 9.57 31.56 19.07
C ALA A 139 9.19 31.93 20.52
N ASP A 140 8.99 30.94 21.40
CA ASP A 140 9.41 31.05 22.79
C ASP A 140 10.74 30.33 22.93
N SER A 141 11.73 30.92 22.27
CA SER A 141 13.12 30.50 22.20
C SER A 141 13.84 30.84 23.50
N ARG A 142 13.41 30.22 24.61
CA ARG A 142 14.22 30.13 25.83
C ARG A 142 14.09 28.73 26.42
N ARG A 143 15.10 27.91 26.11
CA ARG A 143 15.38 26.59 26.70
C ARG A 143 14.30 25.54 26.46
N THR A 144 14.52 24.67 25.47
CA THR A 144 14.42 23.22 25.73
C THR A 144 15.26 22.46 24.71
N THR A 145 16.56 22.29 25.00
CA THR A 145 17.32 21.15 24.47
C THR A 145 16.78 19.93 25.21
N MET A 146 15.72 19.31 24.71
CA MET A 146 15.16 18.09 25.29
C MET A 146 16.09 16.95 24.89
N CYS A 147 17.13 16.73 25.71
CA CYS A 147 17.89 15.49 25.66
C CYS A 147 16.95 14.36 26.07
N PHE A 148 16.43 13.61 25.10
CA PHE A 148 15.73 12.35 25.34
C PHE A 148 16.73 11.35 25.93
N ARG A 149 16.86 11.36 27.27
CA ARG A 149 17.65 10.39 28.01
C ARG A 149 16.75 9.19 28.31
N HIS A 150 16.83 8.17 27.47
CA HIS A 150 16.24 6.86 27.72
C HIS A 150 16.64 6.34 29.11
N ARG A 151 15.70 6.33 30.06
CA ARG A 151 15.87 5.66 31.35
C ARG A 151 15.43 4.21 31.18
N ARG A 152 16.39 3.31 30.90
CA ARG A 152 16.15 1.86 31.01
C ARG A 152 15.96 1.53 32.50
N SER A 153 14.73 1.19 32.89
CA SER A 153 14.48 0.52 34.16
C SER A 153 14.76 -0.97 34.00
N SER A 154 15.92 -1.42 34.48
CA SER A 154 16.17 -2.83 34.76
C SER A 154 15.51 -3.18 36.08
N SER A 155 14.47 -4.01 36.06
CA SER A 155 13.94 -4.68 37.26
C SER A 155 14.68 -6.01 37.44
N SER A 156 15.32 -6.13 38.59
CA SER A 156 15.79 -7.37 39.22
C SER A 156 14.63 -8.21 39.75
#